data_AF-A0A356THZ8-F1
#
_entry.id   AF-A0A356THZ8-F1
#
_cell.length_a   1.000
_cell.length_b   1.000
_cell.length_c   1.000
_cell.angle_alpha   90.00
_cell.angle_beta   90.00
_cell.angle_gamma   90.00
#
_symmetry.space_group_name_H-M   'P 1'
#
loop_
_entity.id
_entity.type
_entity.pdbx_description
1 polymer ?
#
loop_
_entity_poly.entity_id
_entity_poly.type
_entity_poly.pdbx_seq_one_letter_code
_entity_poly.pdbx_strand_id
1 'polypeptide(L)'
;MSVLDSPITTTELIELARLYDAPFSLPIPPSVAEEAALPGGRAAWERGLEGGRRHVLDVLWLPSARLCKARSDVQQVLDMMTLRAATRRAQEEASELRLLFHESPWTGARLELLARAEVAACFAGHLGAIAERAELEVA
;
A
#
# COMPACT_ATOMS: atom_id res chain seq x y z
N MET A 1 -22.94 13.52 14.51
CA MET A 1 -22.21 12.25 14.41
C MET A 1 -20.81 12.58 13.95
N SER A 2 -19.80 11.98 14.57
CA SER A 2 -18.41 12.21 14.18
C SER A 2 -18.16 11.51 12.84
N VAL A 3 -17.30 12.06 11.96
CA VAL A 3 -16.75 11.37 10.76
C VAL A 3 -16.23 9.97 11.11
N LEU A 4 -15.89 9.78 12.40
CA LEU A 4 -15.32 8.58 13.00
C LEU A 4 -16.32 7.43 13.21
N ASP A 5 -17.64 7.64 13.10
CA ASP A 5 -18.61 6.55 13.31
C ASP A 5 -19.06 5.89 12.00
N SER A 6 -18.46 6.23 10.84
CA SER A 6 -18.88 5.62 9.58
C SER A 6 -18.43 4.14 9.53
N PRO A 7 -19.37 3.17 9.51
CA PRO A 7 -19.05 1.74 9.41
C PRO A 7 -18.33 1.36 8.10
N ILE A 8 -18.28 2.31 7.15
CA ILE A 8 -17.81 2.12 5.79
C ILE A 8 -16.28 2.09 5.75
N THR A 9 -15.59 2.94 6.51
CA THR A 9 -14.11 2.94 6.55
C THR A 9 -13.55 1.63 7.06
N THR A 10 -14.16 1.02 8.08
CA THR A 10 -13.68 -0.26 8.65
C THR A 10 -13.92 -1.41 7.67
N THR A 11 -15.11 -1.47 7.05
CA THR A 11 -15.42 -2.52 6.07
C THR A 11 -14.53 -2.44 4.85
N GLU A 12 -14.31 -1.23 4.32
CA GLU A 12 -13.45 -1.02 3.15
C GLU A 12 -11.98 -1.35 3.43
N LEU A 13 -11.47 -1.09 4.64
CA LEU A 13 -10.12 -1.49 5.04
C LEU A 13 -9.96 -3.01 5.16
N ILE A 14 -11.00 -3.72 5.64
CA ILE A 14 -11.02 -5.19 5.67
C ILE A 14 -11.03 -5.75 4.25
N GLU A 15 -11.85 -5.19 3.35
CA GLU A 15 -11.86 -5.59 1.94
C GLU A 15 -10.53 -5.29 1.25
N LEU A 16 -9.89 -4.16 1.60
CA LEU A 16 -8.55 -3.85 1.13
C LEU A 16 -7.53 -4.90 1.61
N ALA A 17 -7.58 -5.29 2.89
CA ALA A 17 -6.70 -6.34 3.40
C ALA A 17 -6.92 -7.67 2.68
N ARG A 18 -8.17 -8.04 2.39
CA ARG A 18 -8.52 -9.25 1.60
C ARG A 18 -7.96 -9.18 0.18
N LEU A 19 -8.01 -8.01 -0.46
CA LEU A 19 -7.43 -7.80 -1.79
C LEU A 19 -5.93 -8.10 -1.81
N TYR A 20 -5.18 -7.64 -0.82
CA TYR A 20 -3.74 -7.88 -0.71
C TYR A 20 -3.37 -9.25 -0.13
N ASP A 21 -4.32 -9.97 0.47
CA ASP A 21 -4.11 -11.34 0.96
C ASP A 21 -4.23 -12.38 -0.18
N ALA A 22 -4.98 -12.06 -1.24
CA ALA A 22 -5.02 -12.86 -2.47
C ALA A 22 -3.72 -12.75 -3.28
N PRO A 23 -3.46 -13.67 -4.24
CA PRO A 23 -2.34 -13.53 -5.18
C PRO A 23 -2.38 -12.17 -5.88
N PHE A 24 -1.42 -11.31 -5.55
CA PHE A 24 -1.34 -9.95 -6.06
C PHE A 24 -0.45 -9.91 -7.30
N SER A 25 -0.96 -9.33 -8.39
CA SER A 25 -0.20 -9.18 -9.63
C SER A 25 -0.38 -7.78 -10.20
N LEU A 26 0.73 -7.16 -10.59
CA LEU A 26 0.74 -5.96 -11.41
C LEU A 26 1.50 -6.22 -12.71
N PRO A 27 1.04 -5.64 -13.84
CA PRO A 27 1.76 -5.74 -15.10
C PRO A 27 3.10 -5.01 -15.00
N ILE A 28 4.11 -5.56 -15.68
CA ILE A 28 5.40 -4.91 -15.81
C ILE A 28 5.22 -3.66 -16.71
N PRO A 29 5.68 -2.47 -16.29
CA PRO A 29 5.59 -1.28 -17.11
C PRO A 29 6.32 -1.46 -18.45
N PRO A 30 5.76 -0.99 -19.58
CA PRO A 30 6.40 -1.11 -20.89
C PRO A 30 7.81 -0.52 -20.95
N SER A 31 8.07 0.54 -20.16
CA SER A 31 9.37 1.21 -20.08
C SER A 31 10.52 0.34 -19.57
N VAL A 32 10.22 -0.78 -18.90
CA VAL A 32 11.22 -1.71 -18.36
C VAL A 32 11.04 -3.14 -18.88
N ALA A 33 10.26 -3.32 -19.95
CA ALA A 33 9.93 -4.63 -20.50
C ALA A 33 11.17 -5.40 -20.99
N GLU A 34 12.11 -4.70 -21.63
CA GLU A 34 13.37 -5.30 -22.10
C GLU A 34 14.21 -5.82 -20.92
N GLU A 35 14.28 -5.06 -19.84
CA GLU A 35 15.00 -5.44 -18.63
C GLU A 35 14.35 -6.63 -17.92
N ALA A 36 13.02 -6.65 -17.88
CA ALA A 36 12.28 -7.77 -17.33
C ALA A 36 12.44 -9.08 -18.12
N ALA A 37 12.72 -8.97 -19.42
CA ALA A 37 12.98 -10.12 -20.29
C ALA A 37 14.38 -10.73 -20.09
N LEU A 38 15.29 -10.04 -19.40
CA LEU A 38 16.61 -10.58 -19.06
C LEU A 38 16.50 -11.73 -18.05
N PRO A 39 17.48 -12.65 -18.00
CA PRO A 39 17.50 -13.74 -17.02
C PRO A 39 17.34 -13.22 -15.59
N GLY A 40 16.29 -13.69 -14.90
CA GLY A 40 15.98 -13.29 -13.53
C GLY A 40 15.19 -11.98 -13.38
N GLY A 41 14.95 -11.22 -14.46
CA GLY A 41 14.21 -9.95 -14.43
C GLY A 41 12.75 -10.12 -13.98
N ARG A 42 12.03 -11.08 -14.58
CA ARG A 42 10.67 -11.43 -14.14
C ARG A 42 10.61 -11.90 -12.68
N ALA A 43 11.57 -12.73 -12.26
CA ALA A 43 11.63 -13.21 -10.88
C ALA A 43 11.92 -12.06 -9.88
N ALA A 44 12.73 -11.08 -10.28
CA ALA A 44 12.94 -9.86 -9.51
C ALA A 44 11.65 -9.04 -9.39
N TRP A 45 10.93 -8.81 -10.49
CA TRP A 45 9.62 -8.17 -10.45
C TRP A 45 8.66 -8.85 -9.47
N GLU A 46 8.51 -10.17 -9.58
CA GLU A 46 7.63 -10.97 -8.71
C GLU A 46 8.05 -10.91 -7.23
N ARG A 47 9.35 -10.95 -6.92
CA ARG A 47 9.85 -10.75 -5.56
C ARG A 47 9.53 -9.37 -5.01
N GLY A 48 9.67 -8.33 -5.84
CA GLY A 48 9.32 -6.98 -5.42
C GLY A 48 7.83 -6.79 -5.18
N LEU A 49 6.97 -7.39 -6.02
CA LEU A 49 5.52 -7.40 -5.79
C LEU A 49 5.16 -8.08 -4.47
N GLU A 50 5.74 -9.25 -4.21
CA GLU A 50 5.49 -9.99 -2.96
C GLU A 50 6.03 -9.25 -1.73
N GLY A 51 7.20 -8.62 -1.83
CA GLY A 51 7.76 -7.80 -0.77
C GLY A 51 6.89 -6.58 -0.46
N GLY A 52 6.40 -5.89 -1.49
CA GLY A 52 5.45 -4.78 -1.34
C GLY A 52 4.13 -5.22 -0.75
N ARG A 53 3.57 -6.35 -1.23
CA ARG A 53 2.31 -6.92 -0.73
C ARG A 53 2.38 -7.24 0.76
N ARG A 54 3.46 -7.90 1.20
CA ARG A 54 3.71 -8.17 2.62
C ARG A 54 3.79 -6.89 3.43
N HIS A 55 4.49 -5.87 2.92
CA HIS A 55 4.58 -4.58 3.60
C HIS A 55 3.20 -3.91 3.77
N VAL A 56 2.37 -3.94 2.73
CA VAL A 56 0.98 -3.43 2.80
C VAL A 56 0.17 -4.19 3.86
N LEU A 57 0.26 -5.52 3.88
CA LEU A 57 -0.40 -6.33 4.90
C LEU A 57 0.13 -6.02 6.30
N ASP A 58 1.43 -5.81 6.47
CA ASP A 58 2.01 -5.38 7.75
C ASP A 58 1.45 -4.02 8.18
N VAL A 59 1.23 -3.09 7.25
CA VAL A 59 0.62 -1.77 7.54
C VAL A 59 -0.86 -1.91 7.91
N LEU A 60 -1.62 -2.74 7.21
CA LEU A 60 -3.05 -2.96 7.46
C LEU A 60 -3.32 -3.76 8.73
N TRP A 61 -2.46 -4.74 9.04
CA TRP A 61 -2.57 -5.63 10.19
C TRP A 61 -1.69 -5.22 11.36
N LEU A 62 -0.92 -4.14 11.24
CA LEU A 62 -0.07 -3.63 12.31
C LEU A 62 -0.95 -3.50 13.55
N PRO A 63 -0.66 -4.24 14.63
CA PRO A 63 -1.40 -4.07 15.85
C PRO A 63 -1.13 -2.64 16.28
N SER A 64 -2.19 -1.85 16.23
CA SER A 64 -2.52 -0.62 16.96
C SER A 64 -2.23 -0.70 18.47
N ALA A 65 -1.37 -1.62 18.91
CA ALA A 65 -0.80 -1.83 20.22
C ALA A 65 0.06 -0.66 20.73
N ARG A 66 0.44 0.31 19.89
CA ARG A 66 1.03 1.57 20.36
C ARG A 66 0.03 2.71 20.55
N LEU A 67 -1.20 2.57 20.04
CA LEU A 67 -2.29 3.54 20.23
C LEU A 67 -3.28 3.08 21.31
N CYS A 68 -3.39 1.77 21.57
CA CYS A 68 -4.26 1.20 22.59
C CYS A 68 -3.53 0.97 23.92
N LYS A 69 -3.27 2.05 24.66
CA LYS A 69 -3.15 1.96 26.13
C LYS A 69 -4.20 2.76 26.89
N ALA A 70 -5.10 3.44 26.19
CA ALA A 70 -6.17 4.20 26.82
C ALA A 70 -7.45 4.21 25.98
N ARG A 71 -8.14 3.07 25.89
CA ARG A 71 -9.61 2.95 25.99
C ARG A 71 -10.04 1.53 25.62
N SER A 72 -10.74 0.92 26.56
CA SER A 72 -11.63 -0.21 26.35
C SER A 72 -12.72 0.17 25.36
N ASP A 73 -13.21 -0.85 24.66
CA ASP A 73 -14.31 -0.86 23.69
C ASP A 73 -13.87 -0.85 22.21
N VAL A 74 -14.33 -1.90 21.55
CA VAL A 74 -13.82 -2.51 20.32
C VAL A 74 -14.35 -1.78 19.10
N GLN A 75 -13.81 -0.61 18.82
CA GLN A 75 -13.92 -0.01 17.49
C GLN A 75 -12.67 0.85 17.25
N GLN A 76 -11.60 0.20 16.81
CA GLN A 76 -10.46 0.92 16.22
C GLN A 76 -10.90 1.48 14.88
N VAL A 77 -11.56 2.62 14.95
CA VAL A 77 -11.74 3.48 13.80
C VAL A 77 -10.36 4.06 13.52
N LEU A 78 -9.75 3.63 12.41
CA LEU A 78 -8.70 4.41 11.77
C LEU A 78 -9.32 5.77 11.46
N ASP A 79 -9.02 6.77 12.30
CA ASP A 79 -9.57 8.10 12.09
C ASP A 79 -9.09 8.68 10.75
N MET A 80 -9.84 9.64 10.21
CA MET A 80 -9.56 10.20 8.90
C MET A 80 -8.14 10.81 8.80
N MET A 81 -7.60 11.30 9.92
CA MET A 81 -6.23 11.79 10.00
C MET A 81 -5.22 10.66 9.79
N THR A 82 -5.45 9.49 10.40
CA THR A 82 -4.58 8.33 10.28
C THR A 82 -4.64 7.74 8.87
N LEU A 83 -5.82 7.67 8.26
CA LEU A 83 -5.95 7.22 6.87
C LEU A 83 -5.22 8.16 5.90
N ARG A 84 -5.39 9.48 6.02
CA ARG A 84 -4.65 10.46 5.22
C ARG A 84 -3.14 10.39 5.45
N ALA A 85 -2.69 10.18 6.69
CA ALA A 85 -1.28 10.00 7.02
C ALA A 85 -0.70 8.73 6.38
N ALA A 86 -1.44 7.62 6.41
CA ALA A 86 -1.06 6.37 5.76
C ALA A 86 -0.98 6.52 4.24
N THR A 87 -1.96 7.19 3.60
CA THR A 87 -1.94 7.50 2.17
C THR A 87 -0.69 8.30 1.80
N ARG A 88 -0.41 9.40 2.53
CA ARG A 88 0.78 10.22 2.28
C ARG A 88 2.06 9.40 2.45
N ARG A 89 2.14 8.59 3.50
CA ARG A 89 3.33 7.77 3.74
C ARG A 89 3.58 6.76 2.62
N ALA A 90 2.52 6.12 2.10
CA ALA A 90 2.62 5.20 0.98
C ALA A 90 3.05 5.91 -0.33
N GLN A 91 2.61 7.17 -0.55
CA GLN A 91 3.06 7.99 -1.68
C GLN A 91 4.55 8.37 -1.57
N GLU A 92 4.99 8.75 -0.36
CA GLU A 92 6.40 9.04 -0.07
C GLU A 92 7.27 7.80 -0.34
N GLU A 93 6.86 6.63 0.17
CA GLU A 93 7.57 5.37 -0.05
C GLU A 93 7.65 5.01 -1.53
N ALA A 94 6.55 5.14 -2.28
CA ALA A 94 6.56 4.91 -3.72
C ALA A 94 7.55 5.83 -4.46
N SER A 95 7.64 7.08 -4.03
CA SER A 95 8.57 8.06 -4.60
C SER A 95 10.03 7.72 -4.26
N GLU A 96 10.32 7.39 -2.99
CA GLU A 96 11.65 6.97 -2.53
C GLU A 96 12.14 5.72 -3.29
N LEU A 97 11.28 4.72 -3.44
CA LEU A 97 11.61 3.48 -4.16
C LEU A 97 11.85 3.71 -5.66
N ARG A 98 11.10 4.61 -6.30
CA ARG A 98 11.35 5.02 -7.69
C ARG A 98 12.68 5.74 -7.86
N LEU A 99 13.03 6.62 -6.92
CA LEU A 99 14.34 7.27 -6.92
C LEU A 99 15.46 6.24 -6.83
N LEU A 100 15.36 5.29 -5.88
CA LEU A 100 16.34 4.22 -5.74
C LEU A 100 16.41 3.32 -6.99
N PHE A 101 15.29 3.08 -7.67
CA PHE A 101 15.28 2.38 -8.95
C PHE A 101 16.11 3.11 -10.01
N HIS A 102 15.93 4.43 -10.15
CA HIS A 102 16.67 5.23 -11.13
C HIS A 102 18.17 5.33 -10.82
N GLU A 103 18.54 5.34 -9.54
CA GLU A 103 19.93 5.42 -9.10
C GLU A 103 20.64 4.05 -9.11
N SER A 104 19.89 2.95 -9.15
CA SER A 104 20.47 1.61 -9.03
C SER A 104 21.15 1.13 -10.33
N PRO A 105 22.43 0.72 -10.26
CA PRO A 105 23.15 0.20 -11.42
C PRO A 105 22.85 -1.28 -11.70
N TRP A 106 22.11 -1.98 -10.83
CA TRP A 106 21.89 -3.42 -10.90
C TRP A 106 20.51 -3.76 -11.48
N THR A 107 20.47 -4.19 -12.73
CA THR A 107 19.25 -4.54 -13.51
C THR A 107 18.31 -5.51 -12.78
N GLY A 108 18.82 -6.54 -12.11
CA GLY A 108 17.96 -7.45 -11.34
C GLY A 108 17.35 -6.80 -10.10
N ALA A 109 18.18 -6.17 -9.26
CA ALA A 109 17.74 -5.64 -7.97
C ALA A 109 16.88 -4.36 -8.11
N ARG A 110 17.03 -3.61 -9.20
CA ARG A 110 16.23 -2.40 -9.41
C ARG A 110 14.78 -2.69 -9.84
N LEU A 111 14.53 -3.77 -10.59
CA LEU A 111 13.16 -4.21 -10.88
C LEU A 111 12.38 -4.57 -9.61
N GLU A 112 13.04 -5.12 -8.58
CA GLU A 112 12.41 -5.34 -7.27
C GLU A 112 11.97 -4.01 -6.63
N LEU A 113 12.80 -2.97 -6.70
CA LEU A 113 12.48 -1.64 -6.17
C LEU A 113 11.29 -1.02 -6.90
N LEU A 114 11.27 -1.09 -8.24
CA LEU A 114 10.17 -0.57 -9.03
C LEU A 114 8.86 -1.32 -8.74
N ALA A 115 8.89 -2.65 -8.68
CA ALA A 115 7.72 -3.45 -8.33
C ALA A 115 7.14 -3.07 -6.96
N ARG A 116 8.00 -2.88 -5.95
CA ARG A 116 7.59 -2.40 -4.63
C ARG A 116 6.99 -0.99 -4.70
N ALA A 117 7.57 -0.11 -5.51
CA ALA A 117 7.05 1.24 -5.70
C ALA A 117 5.66 1.24 -6.33
N GLU A 118 5.42 0.39 -7.33
CA GLU A 118 4.10 0.23 -7.95
C GLU A 118 3.06 -0.31 -6.97
N VAL A 119 3.45 -1.25 -6.09
CA VAL A 119 2.58 -1.74 -5.00
C VAL A 119 2.22 -0.61 -4.04
N ALA A 120 3.21 0.18 -3.59
CA ALA A 120 3.01 1.31 -2.67
C ALA A 120 2.13 2.40 -3.30
N ALA A 121 2.32 2.72 -4.58
CA ALA A 121 1.49 3.66 -5.32
C ALA A 121 0.04 3.16 -5.45
N CYS A 122 -0.13 1.88 -5.77
CA CYS A 122 -1.45 1.25 -5.84
C CYS A 122 -2.15 1.27 -4.47
N PHE A 123 -1.43 0.96 -3.39
CA PHE A 123 -1.93 1.01 -2.03
C PHE A 123 -2.36 2.43 -1.62
N ALA A 124 -1.53 3.44 -1.92
CA ALA A 124 -1.88 4.84 -1.71
C ALA A 124 -3.17 5.23 -2.46
N GLY A 125 -3.32 4.78 -3.71
CA GLY A 125 -4.53 5.02 -4.49
C GLY A 125 -5.77 4.41 -3.85
N HIS A 126 -5.68 3.18 -3.36
CA HIS A 126 -6.77 2.53 -2.64
C HIS A 126 -7.14 3.24 -1.34
N LEU A 127 -6.16 3.60 -0.51
CA LEU A 127 -6.40 4.36 0.73
C LEU A 127 -7.00 5.74 0.45
N GLY A 128 -6.54 6.42 -0.60
CA GLY A 128 -7.10 7.68 -1.07
C GLY A 128 -8.58 7.55 -1.48
N ALA A 129 -8.93 6.51 -2.23
CA ALA A 129 -10.32 6.27 -2.63
C ALA A 129 -11.24 5.99 -1.43
N ILE A 130 -10.75 5.24 -0.41
CA ILE A 130 -11.48 5.03 0.84
C ILE A 130 -11.71 6.37 1.57
N ALA A 131 -10.69 7.23 1.61
CA ALA A 131 -10.78 8.54 2.23
C ALA A 131 -11.82 9.44 1.53
N GLU A 132 -11.77 9.51 0.20
CA GLU A 132 -12.71 10.31 -0.60
C GLU A 132 -14.16 9.85 -0.41
N ARG A 133 -14.42 8.54 -0.40
CA ARG A 133 -15.75 7.99 -0.16
C ARG A 133 -16.26 8.31 1.25
N ALA A 134 -15.41 8.15 2.26
CA ALA A 134 -15.76 8.48 3.64
C ALA A 134 -16.09 9.97 3.82
N GLU A 135 -15.44 10.86 3.07
CA GLU A 135 -15.72 12.31 3.11
C GLU A 135 -17.07 12.65 2.45
N LEU A 136 -17.42 11.99 1.34
CA LEU A 136 -18.69 12.21 0.63
C LEU A 136 -19.91 11.77 1.44
N GLU A 137 -19.77 10.81 2.34
CA GLU A 137 -20.88 10.30 3.18
C GLU A 137 -21.17 11.18 4.41
N VAL A 138 -20.22 12.03 4.79
CA VAL A 138 -20.37 12.95 5.93
C VAL A 138 -20.82 14.35 5.51
N ALA A 139 -20.68 14.68 4.21
CA ALA A 139 -21.08 15.96 3.61
C ALA A 139 -22.60 16.05 3.37
#